data_AF-A0A1Q4DZK1-F1
#
_entry.id   AF-A0A1Q4DZK1-F1
#
_cell.length_a   1.000
_cell.length_b   1.000
_cell.length_c   1.000
_cell.angle_alpha   90.00
_cell.angle_beta   90.00
_cell.angle_gamma   90.00
#
_symmetry.space_group_name_H-M   'P 1'
#
loop_
_entity.id
_entity.type
_entity.pdbx_description
1 polymer ?
#
loop_
_entity_poly.entity_id
_entity_poly.type
_entity_poly.pdbx_seq_one_letter_code
_entity_poly.pdbx_strand_id
1 'polypeptide(L)'
;MIGMVQRYDGIAALSGDPRNFVILRDGRRLMMRSPRSVLEEELGSRGFVRTHRSWVVNAAQVTGLRPEGPGDHAVEIDALTVPLSRRFPQALERLRALGKPGTERPLPTQ
;
A
#
# COMPACT_ATOMS: atom_id res chain seq x y z
N MET A 1 -2.45 22.34 20.30
CA MET A 1 -1.49 21.44 19.63
C MET A 1 -2.30 20.51 18.71
N ILE A 2 -2.71 21.03 17.55
CA ILE A 2 -3.66 20.39 16.63
C ILE A 2 -2.91 20.29 15.30
N GLY A 3 -2.74 19.10 14.71
CA GLY A 3 -2.31 19.05 13.31
C GLY A 3 -1.59 17.82 12.77
N MET A 4 -1.19 16.83 13.57
CA MET A 4 -0.43 15.69 13.03
C MET A 4 -1.28 14.44 12.80
N VAL A 5 -2.35 14.22 13.56
CA VAL A 5 -3.14 12.97 13.47
C VAL A 5 -4.07 12.95 12.24
N GLN A 6 -4.66 14.08 11.82
CA GLN A 6 -5.55 14.15 10.65
C GLN A 6 -4.83 14.06 9.29
N ARG A 7 -3.49 14.21 9.24
CA ARG A 7 -2.77 14.31 7.96
C ARG A 7 -2.61 12.98 7.22
N TYR A 8 -2.75 11.86 7.93
CA TYR A 8 -2.40 10.54 7.40
C TYR A 8 -3.59 9.77 6.81
N ASP A 9 -4.83 10.12 7.16
CA ASP A 9 -6.03 9.46 6.63
C ASP A 9 -6.16 9.64 5.10
N GLY A 10 -5.74 10.79 4.57
CA GLY A 10 -5.72 11.04 3.14
C GLY A 10 -4.56 10.38 2.37
N ILE A 11 -3.65 9.67 3.05
CA ILE A 11 -2.47 9.09 2.41
C ILE A 11 -2.79 7.70 1.87
N ALA A 12 -2.56 7.53 0.57
CA ALA A 12 -2.67 6.27 -0.15
C ALA A 12 -1.36 5.47 -0.11
N ALA A 13 -0.22 6.14 -0.26
CA ALA A 13 1.08 5.47 -0.29
C ALA A 13 2.25 6.39 0.09
N LEU A 14 3.38 5.78 0.46
CA LEU A 14 4.71 6.37 0.50
C LEU A 14 5.55 5.72 -0.61
N SER A 15 6.16 6.54 -1.46
CA SER A 15 7.18 6.10 -2.41
C SER A 15 8.53 6.75 -2.10
N GLY A 16 9.64 6.12 -2.48
CA GLY A 16 10.92 6.81 -2.42
C GLY A 16 12.11 6.09 -3.02
N ASP A 17 12.79 6.79 -3.94
CA ASP A 17 14.16 6.60 -4.45
C ASP A 17 14.47 7.75 -5.45
N PRO A 18 15.35 8.75 -5.18
CA PRO A 18 16.15 9.02 -3.98
C PRO A 18 15.44 9.90 -2.92
N ARG A 19 14.25 10.43 -3.21
CA ARG A 19 13.46 11.31 -2.32
C ARG A 19 12.17 10.63 -1.90
N ASN A 20 11.70 10.93 -0.68
CA ASN A 20 10.46 10.39 -0.14
C ASN A 20 9.25 11.25 -0.55
N PHE A 21 8.20 10.60 -1.03
CA PHE A 21 6.94 11.23 -1.40
C PHE A 21 5.77 10.50 -0.77
N VAL A 22 4.91 11.27 -0.10
CA VAL A 22 3.58 10.83 0.29
C VAL A 22 2.64 11.08 -0.88
N ILE A 23 1.90 10.05 -1.28
CA ILE A 23 0.88 10.10 -2.32
C ILE A 23 -0.48 10.11 -1.63
N LEU A 24 -1.27 11.12 -1.92
CA LEU A 24 -2.64 11.24 -1.43
C LEU A 24 -3.61 10.45 -2.32
N ARG A 25 -4.80 10.17 -1.81
CA ARG A 25 -5.86 9.45 -2.53
C ARG A 25 -6.28 10.13 -3.84
N ASP A 26 -6.17 11.44 -3.91
CA ASP A 26 -6.40 12.24 -5.12
C ASP A 26 -5.22 12.24 -6.12
N GLY A 27 -4.17 11.47 -5.84
CA GLY A 27 -2.97 11.34 -6.67
C GLY A 27 -1.91 12.42 -6.45
N ARG A 28 -2.17 13.46 -5.65
CA ARG A 28 -1.17 14.48 -5.33
C ARG A 28 0.01 13.89 -4.59
N ARG A 29 1.20 14.44 -4.86
CA ARG A 29 2.46 13.99 -4.25
C ARG A 29 3.06 15.11 -3.41
N LEU A 30 3.34 14.81 -2.15
CA LEU A 30 3.97 15.71 -1.21
C LEU A 30 5.37 15.19 -0.86
N MET A 31 6.39 16.00 -1.11
CA MET A 31 7.76 15.66 -0.76
C MET A 31 7.96 15.71 0.76
N MET A 32 8.54 14.66 1.32
CA MET A 32 8.90 14.57 2.72
C MET A 32 10.39 14.79 2.92
N ARG A 33 10.76 15.55 3.96
CA ARG A 33 12.16 15.79 4.35
C ARG A 33 12.67 14.79 5.41
N SER A 34 11.81 13.92 5.91
CA SER A 34 12.16 12.93 6.93
C SER A 34 12.88 11.73 6.31
N PRO A 35 13.78 11.06 7.07
CA PRO A 35 14.37 9.79 6.66
C PRO A 35 13.30 8.75 6.37
N ARG A 36 13.58 7.86 5.41
CA ARG A 36 12.64 6.81 5.01
C ARG A 36 12.24 5.92 6.19
N SER A 37 13.21 5.49 7.00
CA SER A 37 12.96 4.60 8.15
C SER A 37 11.98 5.20 9.16
N VAL A 38 12.06 6.51 9.41
CA VAL A 38 11.14 7.21 10.32
C VAL A 38 9.72 7.18 9.75
N LEU A 39 9.57 7.48 8.46
CA LEU A 39 8.27 7.43 7.79
C LEU A 39 7.70 6.01 7.75
N GLU A 40 8.55 4.99 7.52
CA GLU A 40 8.13 3.59 7.53
C GLU A 40 7.60 3.16 8.91
N GLU A 41 8.26 3.57 10.00
CA GLU A 41 7.83 3.27 11.36
C GLU A 41 6.50 3.98 11.70
N GLU A 42 6.42 5.29 11.44
CA GLU A 42 5.21 6.08 11.69
C GLU A 42 4.00 5.53 10.91
N LEU A 43 4.19 5.16 9.64
CA LEU A 43 3.13 4.63 8.80
C LEU A 43 2.79 3.18 9.17
N GLY A 44 3.80 2.36 9.47
CA GLY A 44 3.60 0.97 9.85
C GLY A 44 2.71 0.81 11.09
N SER A 45 2.90 1.68 12.09
CA SER A 45 2.04 1.72 13.29
C SER A 45 0.56 2.05 13.01
N ARG A 46 0.27 2.60 11.82
CA ARG A 46 -1.08 2.99 11.36
C ARG A 46 -1.70 1.99 10.37
N GLY A 47 -1.08 0.83 10.18
CA GLY A 47 -1.59 -0.22 9.29
C GLY A 47 -1.12 -0.11 7.85
N PHE A 48 -0.13 0.73 7.56
CA PHE A 48 0.52 0.74 6.25
C PHE A 48 1.40 -0.51 6.07
N VAL A 49 1.47 -1.01 4.84
CA VAL A 49 2.15 -2.25 4.49
C VAL A 49 3.22 -1.98 3.45
N ARG A 50 4.44 -2.47 3.69
CA ARG A 50 5.56 -2.35 2.74
C ARG A 50 5.45 -3.40 1.64
N THR A 51 5.25 -2.97 0.39
CA THR A 51 5.00 -3.86 -0.76
C THR A 51 6.18 -3.94 -1.72
N HIS A 52 7.10 -2.98 -1.65
CA HIS A 52 8.31 -2.91 -2.47
C HIS A 52 9.45 -2.27 -1.68
N ARG A 53 10.70 -2.41 -2.16
CA ARG A 53 11.86 -1.75 -1.52
C ARG A 53 11.68 -0.24 -1.38
N SER A 54 10.95 0.36 -2.33
CA SER A 54 10.67 1.80 -2.41
C SER A 54 9.22 2.17 -2.11
N TRP A 55 8.32 1.21 -1.79
CA TRP A 55 6.89 1.50 -1.60
C TRP A 55 6.31 0.96 -0.30
N VAL A 56 5.44 1.78 0.30
CA VAL A 56 4.58 1.43 1.42
C VAL A 56 3.18 1.92 1.09
N VAL A 57 2.14 1.12 1.30
CA VAL A 57 0.76 1.44 0.94
C VAL A 57 -0.15 1.46 2.15
N ASN A 58 -1.20 2.29 2.11
CA ASN A 58 -2.27 2.25 3.10
C ASN A 58 -3.17 1.04 2.81
N ALA A 59 -3.05 -0.01 3.63
CA ALA A 59 -3.78 -1.24 3.40
C ALA A 59 -5.31 -1.07 3.48
N ALA A 60 -5.79 -0.09 4.25
CA ALA A 60 -7.23 0.19 4.38
C ALA A 60 -7.83 0.84 3.13
N GLN A 61 -6.99 1.40 2.25
CA GLN A 61 -7.43 2.02 0.98
C GLN A 61 -7.23 1.12 -0.23
N VAL A 62 -6.68 -0.08 -0.04
CA VAL A 62 -6.48 -1.02 -1.15
C VAL A 62 -7.82 -1.49 -1.69
N THR A 63 -8.02 -1.27 -2.98
CA THR A 63 -9.24 -1.65 -3.71
C THR A 63 -9.06 -2.93 -4.51
N GLY A 64 -7.82 -3.33 -4.82
CA GLY A 64 -7.56 -4.51 -5.65
C GLY A 64 -6.13 -5.02 -5.57
N LEU A 65 -5.96 -6.29 -5.94
CA LEU A 65 -4.67 -6.95 -6.13
C LEU A 65 -4.69 -7.64 -7.49
N ARG A 66 -3.80 -7.22 -8.39
CA ARG A 66 -3.70 -7.77 -9.74
C ARG A 66 -2.40 -8.54 -9.91
N PRO A 67 -2.40 -9.80 -10.36
CA PRO A 67 -1.15 -10.49 -10.70
C PRO A 67 -0.51 -9.87 -11.94
N GLU A 68 0.80 -9.60 -11.91
CA GLU A 68 1.56 -9.03 -13.06
C GLU A 68 2.61 -9.99 -13.62
N GLY A 69 2.91 -11.06 -12.90
CA GLY A 69 3.85 -12.08 -13.33
C GLY A 69 4.03 -13.16 -12.26
N PRO A 70 4.98 -14.08 -12.44
CA PRO A 70 5.24 -15.14 -11.46
C PRO A 70 5.63 -14.56 -10.08
N GLY A 71 4.65 -14.51 -9.17
CA GLY A 71 4.80 -14.03 -7.79
C GLY A 71 4.74 -12.51 -7.62
N ASP A 72 4.82 -11.72 -8.68
CA ASP A 72 4.70 -10.27 -8.62
C ASP A 72 3.24 -9.85 -8.82
N HIS A 73 2.82 -8.85 -8.04
CA HIS A 73 1.45 -8.32 -8.09
C HIS A 73 1.51 -6.79 -8.17
N ALA A 74 0.40 -6.18 -8.57
CA ALA A 74 0.11 -4.77 -8.41
C ALA A 74 -0.95 -4.61 -7.33
N VAL A 75 -0.77 -3.59 -6.49
CA VAL A 75 -1.77 -3.10 -5.54
C VAL A 75 -2.49 -1.93 -6.20
N GLU A 76 -3.81 -1.98 -6.20
CA GLU A 76 -4.67 -0.93 -6.75
C GLU A 76 -5.30 -0.15 -5.58
N ILE A 77 -5.22 1.18 -5.68
CA ILE A 77 -5.77 2.15 -4.73
C ILE A 77 -6.41 3.28 -5.54
N ASP A 78 -7.72 3.19 -5.79
CA ASP A 78 -8.43 4.08 -6.73
C ASP A 78 -7.70 4.17 -8.09
N ALA A 79 -7.13 5.33 -8.43
CA ALA A 79 -6.37 5.54 -9.67
C ALA A 79 -4.86 5.24 -9.56
N LEU A 80 -4.37 4.85 -8.37
CA LEU A 80 -2.97 4.56 -8.11
C LEU A 80 -2.70 3.06 -8.20
N THR A 81 -1.73 2.69 -9.04
CA THR A 81 -1.18 1.33 -9.09
C THR A 81 0.23 1.33 -8.49
N VAL A 82 0.47 0.44 -7.51
CA VAL A 82 1.73 0.31 -6.78
C VAL A 82 2.29 -1.10 -6.96
N PRO A 83 3.59 -1.27 -7.24
CA PRO A 83 4.17 -2.61 -7.33
C PRO A 83 4.18 -3.33 -5.98
N LEU A 84 3.86 -4.61 -6.01
CA LEU A 84 4.09 -5.59 -4.95
C LEU A 84 5.08 -6.63 -5.47
N SER A 85 6.30 -6.56 -4.95
CA SER A 85 7.33 -7.52 -5.35
C SER A 85 7.11 -8.84 -4.63
N ARG A 86 7.35 -9.95 -5.36
CA ARG A 86 7.39 -11.32 -4.81
C ARG A 86 8.29 -11.50 -3.59
N ARG A 87 9.24 -10.58 -3.36
CA ARG A 87 10.12 -10.53 -2.19
C ARG A 87 9.40 -10.10 -0.90
N PHE A 88 8.15 -9.65 -0.99
CA PHE A 88 7.32 -9.21 0.13
C PHE A 88 6.07 -10.12 0.26
N PRO A 89 6.22 -11.44 0.46
CA PRO A 89 5.09 -12.37 0.51
C PRO A 89 4.15 -12.05 1.68
N GLN A 90 4.68 -11.64 2.84
CA GLN A 90 3.88 -11.23 4.00
C GLN A 90 2.98 -10.03 3.70
N ALA A 91 3.41 -9.13 2.82
CA ALA A 91 2.58 -8.00 2.39
C ALA A 91 1.38 -8.49 1.57
N LEU A 92 1.60 -9.42 0.64
CA LEU A 92 0.54 -10.04 -0.15
C LEU A 92 -0.47 -10.76 0.75
N GLU A 93 0.01 -11.56 1.69
CA GLU A 93 -0.85 -12.27 2.66
C GLU A 93 -1.66 -11.30 3.49
N ARG A 94 -1.03 -10.23 4.01
CA ARG A 94 -1.72 -9.22 4.80
C ARG A 94 -2.80 -8.50 4.00
N LEU A 95 -2.52 -8.09 2.76
CA LEU A 95 -3.49 -7.41 1.91
C LEU A 95 -4.64 -8.35 1.51
N ARG A 96 -4.37 -9.63 1.23
CA ARG A 96 -5.41 -10.64 0.98
C ARG A 96 -6.29 -10.91 2.20
N ALA A 97 -5.73 -10.86 3.41
CA ALA A 97 -6.48 -11.01 4.65
C ALA A 97 -7.42 -9.81 4.89
N LEU A 98 -7.01 -8.61 4.49
CA LEU A 98 -7.79 -7.39 4.63
C LEU A 98 -8.85 -7.23 3.51
N GLY A 99 -8.59 -7.77 2.33
CA GLY A 99 -9.46 -7.71 1.14
C GLY A 99 -10.55 -8.77 1.03
N LYS A 100 -10.93 -9.49 2.11
CA LYS A 100 -12.08 -10.42 2.09
C LYS A 100 -13.27 -9.79 2.83
N PRO A 101 -14.41 -9.59 2.15
CA PRO A 101 -15.43 -10.65 2.06
C PRO A 101 -15.45 -11.24 0.65
N GLY A 102 -15.24 -12.55 0.55
CA GLY A 102 -15.28 -13.27 -0.72
C GLY A 102 -14.08 -14.18 -0.89
N THR A 103 -14.10 -15.33 -0.22
CA THR A 103 -13.73 -16.55 -0.92
C THR A 103 -14.56 -16.60 -2.20
N GLU A 104 -13.94 -16.28 -3.32
CA GLU A 104 -14.31 -16.87 -4.60
C GLU A 104 -14.60 -18.36 -4.36
N ARG A 105 -15.90 -18.67 -4.36
CA ARG A 105 -16.42 -20.03 -4.40
C ARG A 105 -15.87 -20.63 -5.70
N PRO A 106 -15.17 -21.78 -5.69
CA PRO A 106 -14.86 -22.45 -6.93
C PRO A 106 -16.18 -22.72 -7.65
N LEU A 107 -16.25 -22.36 -8.92
CA LEU A 107 -17.37 -22.71 -9.79
C LEU A 107 -17.60 -24.22 -9.65
N PRO A 108 -18.81 -24.70 -9.28
CA PRO A 108 -19.10 -26.11 -9.49
C PRO A 108 -19.04 -26.34 -11.00
N THR A 109 -18.11 -27.17 -11.43
CA THR A 109 -18.17 -27.80 -12.74
C THR A 109 -19.49 -28.57 -12.82
N GLN A 110 -20.40 -28.09 -13.66
CA GLN A 110 -21.48 -28.88 -14.27
C GLN A 110 -21.60 -28.40 -15.71
#